data_AF-A0A0K6GGW6-F1
#
_entry.id   AF-A0A0K6GGW6-F1
#
_cell.length_a   1.000
_cell.length_b   1.000
_cell.length_c   1.000
_cell.angle_alpha   90.00
_cell.angle_beta   90.00
_cell.angle_gamma   90.00
#
_symmetry.space_group_name_H-M   'P 1'
#
loop_
_entity.id
_entity.type
_entity.pdbx_description
1 polymer ?
#
loop_
_entity_poly.entity_id
_entity_poly.type
_entity_poly.pdbx_seq_one_letter_code
_entity_poly.pdbx_strand_id
1 'polypeptide(L)'
;MEQMIWFIQRYEAIRIHRAYMDRYHGLLDRDRIDGEVVYGEDEEHLLEQRNTERTEQEIDLDNEQDPEPSEDGEDESNSSGDEDEDKDTNEPAPTGQCMDLDPDWSVSIKPTVSCVTGHRLVQSYGAVDIVSRVNDWLEETIAAGLLSPLQFVTADHSFDVWHKVYLYHRPLVFDPDQQPRRDTIRAKPAPPVRESSKRDAPPGTFDTVLFLGRPEETGIFRYRAGRVRAIFSLPSHLYNSYPDPLVYLDLFAPFPKSLAVSHGVYTTERDEYRGTRRTLVIPVAWLVSACHLAPVFGQFPHDFPFERHDLLSVSKQFFFNHYSNHFIFGLVEHWRRVEAKADQAKVARLREIADEAAHARSKASRVRLVQARRKLERDAGNIQ
;
A
#
# COMPACT_ATOMS: atom_id res chain seq x y z
N MET A 1 -8.64 -1.29 -25.55
CA MET A 1 -8.58 -0.18 -24.57
C MET A 1 -7.74 -0.54 -23.33
N GLU A 2 -7.91 -1.72 -22.72
CA GLU A 2 -7.11 -2.16 -21.55
C GLU A 2 -5.59 -2.21 -21.79
N GLN A 3 -5.14 -2.71 -22.96
CA GLN A 3 -3.70 -2.71 -23.31
C GLN A 3 -3.10 -1.30 -23.33
N MET A 4 -3.88 -0.29 -23.73
CA MET A 4 -3.44 1.10 -23.77
C MET A 4 -3.34 1.69 -22.36
N ILE A 5 -4.22 1.30 -21.44
CA ILE A 5 -4.15 1.69 -20.03
C ILE A 5 -2.90 1.11 -19.36
N TRP A 6 -2.61 -0.18 -19.60
CA TRP A 6 -1.37 -0.82 -19.10
C TRP A 6 -0.11 -0.18 -19.68
N PHE A 7 -0.13 0.18 -20.97
CA PHE A 7 0.98 0.91 -21.60
C PHE A 7 1.18 2.29 -20.97
N ILE A 8 0.10 3.05 -20.76
CA ILE A 8 0.15 4.38 -20.13
C ILE A 8 0.67 4.28 -18.69
N GLN A 9 0.18 3.33 -17.88
CA GLN A 9 0.65 3.14 -16.51
C GLN A 9 2.13 2.74 -16.46
N ARG A 10 2.58 1.87 -17.37
CA ARG A 10 3.99 1.47 -17.48
C ARG A 10 4.86 2.64 -17.95
N TYR A 11 4.37 3.45 -18.89
CA TYR A 11 5.04 4.63 -19.38
C TYR A 11 5.14 5.73 -18.32
N GLU A 12 4.09 5.95 -17.51
CA GLU A 12 4.14 6.86 -16.37
C GLU A 12 5.15 6.39 -15.32
N ALA A 13 5.19 5.11 -14.98
CA ALA A 13 6.19 4.56 -14.07
C ALA A 13 7.61 4.76 -14.62
N ILE A 14 7.82 4.52 -15.92
CA ILE A 14 9.10 4.79 -16.59
C ILE A 14 9.43 6.28 -16.56
N ARG A 15 8.46 7.17 -16.80
CA ARG A 15 8.66 8.63 -16.79
C ARG A 15 8.98 9.15 -15.40
N ILE A 16 8.28 8.67 -14.36
CA ILE A 16 8.56 8.99 -12.96
C ILE A 16 9.96 8.48 -12.59
N HIS A 17 10.31 7.26 -12.99
CA HIS A 17 11.63 6.70 -12.77
C HIS A 17 12.71 7.49 -13.51
N ARG A 18 12.47 7.90 -14.76
CA ARG A 18 13.40 8.73 -15.54
C ARG A 18 13.57 10.12 -14.93
N ALA A 19 12.49 10.79 -14.54
CA ALA A 19 12.56 12.07 -13.83
C ALA A 19 13.31 11.95 -12.49
N TYR A 20 13.17 10.81 -11.80
CA TYR A 20 13.97 10.48 -10.63
C TYR A 20 15.45 10.33 -10.99
N MET A 21 15.79 9.53 -12.00
CA MET A 21 17.18 9.35 -12.46
C MET A 21 17.78 10.69 -12.89
N ASP A 22 17.06 11.53 -13.63
CA ASP A 22 17.51 12.84 -14.05
C ASP A 22 17.74 13.78 -12.85
N ARG A 23 16.85 13.75 -11.85
CA ARG A 23 17.00 14.56 -10.63
C ARG A 23 18.17 14.12 -9.75
N TYR A 24 18.42 12.81 -9.65
CA TYR A 24 19.43 12.24 -8.75
C TYR A 24 20.81 12.10 -9.40
N HIS A 25 20.86 11.68 -10.67
CA HIS A 25 22.11 11.53 -11.43
C HIS A 25 22.48 12.81 -12.21
N GLY A 26 21.52 13.63 -12.63
CA GLY A 26 21.81 14.92 -13.27
C GLY A 26 22.44 15.98 -12.35
N LEU A 27 22.44 15.76 -11.03
CA LEU A 27 23.21 16.56 -10.07
C LEU A 27 24.64 16.05 -9.83
N LEU A 28 24.95 14.82 -10.25
CA LEU A 28 26.30 14.23 -10.15
C LEU A 28 27.06 14.28 -11.48
N ASP A 29 26.36 14.40 -12.61
CA ASP A 29 26.96 14.43 -13.96
C ASP A 29 27.17 15.84 -14.50
N ARG A 30 28.14 16.56 -13.91
CA ARG A 30 28.88 17.55 -14.71
C ARG A 30 30.07 16.96 -15.48
N ASP A 31 30.41 15.69 -15.26
CA ASP A 31 31.61 15.06 -15.87
C ASP A 31 31.42 13.65 -16.48
N ARG A 32 30.20 13.09 -16.62
CA ARG A 32 30.04 11.86 -17.43
C ARG A 32 29.99 12.17 -18.91
N ILE A 33 31.04 11.69 -19.56
CA ILE A 33 31.15 11.43 -21.00
C ILE A 33 29.91 10.66 -21.45
N ASP A 34 29.27 11.17 -22.52
CA ASP A 34 28.15 10.55 -23.23
C ASP A 34 28.43 9.07 -23.54
N GLY A 35 27.91 8.19 -22.69
CA GLY A 35 27.80 6.77 -22.98
C GLY A 35 26.55 6.56 -23.83
N GLU A 36 26.74 6.50 -25.15
CA GLU A 36 25.73 6.08 -26.11
C GLU A 36 25.12 4.75 -25.64
N VAL A 37 23.85 4.78 -25.22
CA VAL A 37 23.10 3.57 -24.88
C VAL A 37 22.76 2.89 -26.20
N VAL A 38 23.63 1.96 -26.62
CA VAL A 38 23.36 1.04 -27.71
C VAL A 38 22.25 0.09 -27.26
N TYR A 39 21.01 0.42 -27.60
CA TYR A 39 19.95 -0.57 -27.67
C TYR A 39 20.31 -1.50 -28.82
N GLY A 40 20.49 -2.79 -28.55
CA GLY A 40 20.77 -3.77 -29.60
C GLY A 40 19.66 -3.74 -30.66
N GLU A 41 20.05 -3.80 -31.93
CA GLU A 41 19.20 -3.75 -33.14
C GLU A 41 18.15 -4.88 -33.23
N ASP A 42 17.94 -5.65 -32.16
CA ASP A 42 17.14 -6.87 -32.13
C ASP A 42 15.66 -6.63 -31.80
N GLU A 43 15.25 -5.42 -31.39
CA GLU A 43 13.83 -5.13 -31.08
C GLU A 43 12.98 -4.77 -32.30
N GLU A 44 13.56 -4.30 -33.42
CA GLU A 44 12.76 -3.94 -34.61
C GLU A 44 12.25 -5.17 -35.38
N HIS A 45 12.89 -6.34 -35.25
CA HIS A 45 12.50 -7.55 -35.97
C HIS A 45 11.25 -8.26 -35.39
N LEU A 46 10.83 -7.94 -34.16
CA LEU A 46 9.67 -8.59 -33.51
C LEU A 46 8.33 -7.94 -33.86
N LEU A 47 8.32 -6.73 -34.42
CA LEU A 47 7.09 -6.02 -34.79
C LEU A 47 6.63 -6.32 -36.23
N GLU A 48 7.54 -6.72 -37.13
CA GLU A 48 7.17 -7.03 -38.52
C GLU A 48 6.62 -8.45 -38.74
N GLN A 49 6.98 -9.43 -37.91
CA GLN A 49 6.51 -10.82 -38.11
C GLN A 49 5.09 -11.12 -37.63
N ARG A 50 4.44 -10.21 -36.90
CA ARG A 50 3.09 -10.47 -36.35
C ARG A 50 1.93 -9.90 -37.17
N ASN A 51 2.20 -9.13 -38.21
CA ASN A 51 1.18 -8.45 -39.02
C ASN A 51 0.81 -9.18 -40.33
N THR A 52 1.33 -10.38 -40.59
CA THR A 52 1.10 -11.08 -41.87
C THR A 52 0.18 -12.29 -41.79
N GLU A 53 -0.27 -12.74 -40.61
CA GLU A 53 -1.16 -13.91 -40.51
C GLU A 53 -2.30 -13.70 -39.52
N ARG A 54 -3.35 -12.98 -39.95
CA ARG A 54 -4.75 -13.30 -39.61
C ARG A 54 -5.74 -12.43 -40.37
N THR A 55 -6.00 -12.86 -41.60
CA THR A 55 -7.18 -12.48 -42.39
C THR A 55 -8.32 -13.44 -42.05
N GLU A 56 -9.49 -12.86 -41.80
CA GLU A 56 -10.85 -13.45 -41.93
C GLU A 56 -11.25 -14.64 -41.03
N GLN A 57 -11.96 -14.31 -39.95
CA GLN A 57 -13.15 -15.08 -39.56
C GLN A 57 -14.17 -14.13 -38.91
N GLU A 58 -15.15 -13.74 -39.70
CA GLU A 58 -16.40 -13.13 -39.24
C GLU A 58 -17.11 -14.11 -38.29
N ILE A 59 -17.46 -13.62 -37.10
CA ILE A 59 -18.40 -14.28 -36.19
C ILE A 59 -19.44 -13.23 -35.81
N ASP A 60 -20.67 -13.47 -36.28
CA ASP A 60 -21.90 -12.81 -35.85
C ASP A 60 -22.01 -12.85 -34.32
N LEU A 61 -22.12 -11.68 -33.70
CA LEU A 61 -22.45 -11.55 -32.28
C LEU A 61 -23.88 -11.03 -32.15
N ASP A 62 -24.75 -11.97 -31.79
CA ASP A 62 -26.13 -11.74 -31.37
C ASP A 62 -26.20 -10.79 -30.17
N ASN A 63 -26.84 -9.66 -30.45
CA ASN A 63 -27.77 -8.87 -29.65
C ASN A 63 -28.27 -9.50 -28.33
N GLU A 64 -27.69 -9.09 -27.19
CA GLU A 64 -28.38 -9.07 -25.89
C GLU A 64 -28.41 -7.63 -25.36
N GLN A 65 -29.56 -6.98 -25.56
CA GLN A 65 -29.96 -5.74 -24.90
C GLN A 65 -30.44 -6.08 -23.49
N ASP A 66 -29.74 -5.56 -22.48
CA ASP A 66 -30.31 -5.40 -21.14
C ASP A 66 -30.85 -3.97 -20.98
N PRO A 67 -32.00 -3.80 -20.29
CA PRO A 67 -32.77 -2.55 -20.30
C PRO A 67 -32.22 -1.52 -19.32
N GLU A 68 -32.13 -0.27 -19.77
CA GLU A 68 -31.93 0.89 -18.90
C GLU A 68 -33.17 1.12 -18.01
N PRO A 69 -33.00 1.38 -16.69
CA PRO A 69 -34.08 1.90 -15.87
C PRO A 69 -34.20 3.41 -16.03
N SER A 70 -35.44 3.82 -16.28
CA SER A 70 -35.96 5.18 -16.37
C SER A 70 -35.57 6.09 -15.19
N GLU A 71 -35.03 7.25 -15.52
CA GLU A 71 -34.96 8.44 -14.66
C GLU A 71 -36.35 9.09 -14.57
N ASP A 72 -36.90 9.16 -13.36
CA ASP A 72 -38.05 9.99 -13.02
C ASP A 72 -37.77 10.72 -11.70
N GLY A 73 -38.01 12.03 -11.70
CA GLY A 73 -38.59 12.71 -10.53
C GLY A 73 -37.66 13.53 -9.65
N GLU A 74 -37.41 14.77 -10.10
CA GLU A 74 -37.37 16.03 -9.36
C GLU A 74 -37.77 15.98 -7.86
N ASP A 75 -36.93 16.56 -7.00
CA ASP A 75 -37.41 17.35 -5.86
C ASP A 75 -36.36 18.42 -5.49
N GLU A 76 -36.64 19.65 -5.90
CA GLU A 76 -35.90 20.84 -5.48
C GLU A 76 -36.36 21.29 -4.09
N SER A 77 -35.48 21.18 -3.10
CA SER A 77 -35.63 21.90 -1.84
C SER A 77 -34.52 22.95 -1.68
N ASN A 78 -34.88 24.20 -1.96
CA ASN A 78 -34.17 25.41 -1.56
C ASN A 78 -34.02 25.46 -0.04
N SER A 79 -32.78 25.43 0.46
CA SER A 79 -32.45 25.91 1.81
C SER A 79 -31.35 26.95 1.72
N SER A 80 -31.76 28.19 2.00
CA SER A 80 -30.96 29.40 2.08
C SER A 80 -30.10 29.46 3.35
N GLY A 81 -28.90 30.02 3.20
CA GLY A 81 -28.21 30.78 4.26
C GLY A 81 -27.31 29.96 5.16
N ASP A 82 -26.00 30.10 4.98
CA ASP A 82 -25.18 30.82 5.96
C ASP A 82 -23.84 31.20 5.32
N GLU A 83 -23.53 32.50 5.36
CA GLU A 83 -22.27 33.09 4.95
C GLU A 83 -21.26 32.86 6.09
N ASP A 84 -20.47 31.79 5.98
CA ASP A 84 -19.33 31.60 6.88
C ASP A 84 -18.11 32.33 6.34
N GLU A 85 -17.70 33.32 7.13
CA GLU A 85 -16.52 34.15 6.97
C GLU A 85 -15.25 33.30 6.78
N ASP A 86 -14.63 33.41 5.61
CA ASP A 86 -13.27 32.96 5.31
C ASP A 86 -12.27 33.67 6.24
N LYS A 87 -12.04 33.11 7.43
CA LYS A 87 -10.83 33.36 8.21
C LYS A 87 -9.68 32.61 7.56
N ASP A 88 -9.05 33.30 6.62
CA ASP A 88 -7.79 32.95 5.98
C ASP A 88 -6.63 33.04 7.00
N THR A 89 -6.63 32.13 7.97
CA THR A 89 -5.46 31.85 8.83
C THR A 89 -4.49 30.99 8.03
N ASN A 90 -3.71 31.63 7.16
CA ASN A 90 -2.45 31.10 6.65
C ASN A 90 -1.44 30.97 7.81
N GLU A 91 -1.66 30.01 8.70
CA GLU A 91 -0.59 29.50 9.55
C GLU A 91 0.39 28.74 8.63
N PRO A 92 1.68 29.11 8.60
CA PRO A 92 2.66 28.37 7.84
C PRO A 92 2.68 26.93 8.39
N ALA A 93 2.35 25.98 7.50
CA ALA A 93 2.30 24.55 7.83
C ALA A 93 3.55 24.17 8.64
N PRO A 94 3.39 23.43 9.76
CA PRO A 94 4.49 23.14 10.68
C PRO A 94 5.62 22.44 9.93
N THR A 95 6.64 23.21 9.56
CA THR A 95 7.81 22.76 8.82
C THR A 95 8.60 21.79 9.70
N GLY A 96 8.30 20.51 9.61
CA GLY A 96 9.02 19.45 10.31
C GLY A 96 8.17 18.32 10.90
N GLN A 97 6.84 18.37 10.82
CA GLN A 97 6.01 17.23 11.22
C GLN A 97 5.99 16.17 10.13
N CYS A 98 6.22 14.92 10.52
CA CYS A 98 6.00 13.76 9.67
C CYS A 98 4.50 13.68 9.35
N MET A 99 4.14 13.68 8.07
CA MET A 99 2.76 13.52 7.64
C MET A 99 2.33 12.07 7.80
N ASP A 100 1.26 11.85 8.57
CA ASP A 100 0.59 10.56 8.66
C ASP A 100 -0.52 10.47 7.60
N LEU A 101 -0.68 9.30 7.02
CA LEU A 101 -1.79 8.96 6.14
C LEU A 101 -3.03 8.59 6.96
N ASP A 102 -4.15 9.24 6.66
CA ASP A 102 -5.47 9.00 7.25
C ASP A 102 -6.55 9.21 6.17
N PRO A 103 -6.69 8.27 5.20
CA PRO A 103 -7.66 8.43 4.13
C PRO A 103 -9.08 8.14 4.63
N ASP A 104 -10.05 8.86 4.08
CA ASP A 104 -11.45 8.47 4.20
C ASP A 104 -11.66 7.17 3.38
N TRP A 105 -12.64 6.32 3.72
CA TRP A 105 -12.86 5.08 3.00
C TRP A 105 -14.34 4.83 2.67
N SER A 106 -14.58 4.03 1.64
CA SER A 106 -15.94 3.57 1.31
C SER A 106 -15.94 2.16 0.71
N VAL A 107 -17.05 1.46 0.91
CA VAL A 107 -17.39 0.20 0.25
C VAL A 107 -18.78 0.33 -0.40
N SER A 108 -19.14 -0.58 -1.30
CA SER A 108 -20.52 -0.60 -1.81
C SER A 108 -21.51 -0.88 -0.68
N ILE A 109 -22.69 -0.26 -0.71
CA ILE A 109 -23.74 -0.48 0.31
C ILE A 109 -24.11 -1.95 0.43
N LYS A 110 -24.22 -2.64 -0.71
CA LYS A 110 -24.49 -4.09 -0.76
C LYS A 110 -23.17 -4.86 -0.88
N PRO A 111 -23.03 -5.98 -0.16
CA PRO A 111 -21.89 -6.87 -0.36
C PRO A 111 -21.89 -7.46 -1.77
N THR A 112 -20.71 -7.78 -2.28
CA THR A 112 -20.57 -8.43 -3.59
C THR A 112 -21.06 -9.88 -3.54
N VAL A 113 -20.80 -10.56 -2.41
CA VAL A 113 -21.28 -11.92 -2.16
C VAL A 113 -21.75 -12.01 -0.71
N SER A 114 -23.02 -12.34 -0.51
CA SER A 114 -23.58 -12.53 0.83
C SER A 114 -23.43 -13.96 1.34
N CYS A 115 -23.48 -14.11 2.66
CA CYS A 115 -23.57 -15.41 3.33
C CYS A 115 -22.43 -16.39 2.97
N VAL A 116 -21.19 -15.91 2.87
CA VAL A 116 -20.01 -16.72 2.58
C VAL A 116 -19.52 -17.41 3.86
N THR A 117 -19.45 -18.74 3.88
CA THR A 117 -18.93 -19.46 5.05
C THR A 117 -17.42 -19.32 5.21
N GLY A 118 -16.90 -19.51 6.43
CA GLY A 118 -15.46 -19.50 6.70
C GLY A 118 -14.68 -20.47 5.82
N HIS A 119 -15.23 -21.68 5.57
CA HIS A 119 -14.63 -22.65 4.66
C HIS A 119 -14.49 -22.12 3.23
N ARG A 120 -15.51 -21.42 2.70
CA ARG A 120 -15.43 -20.83 1.35
C ARG A 120 -14.43 -19.69 1.28
N LEU A 121 -14.27 -18.90 2.35
CA LEU A 121 -13.22 -17.88 2.45
C LEU A 121 -11.82 -18.51 2.39
N VAL A 122 -11.59 -19.60 3.13
CA VAL A 122 -10.31 -20.33 3.05
C VAL A 122 -10.07 -20.86 1.64
N GLN A 123 -11.04 -21.55 1.04
CA GLN A 123 -10.87 -22.22 -0.25
C GLN A 123 -10.74 -21.25 -1.42
N SER A 124 -11.58 -20.22 -1.49
CA SER A 124 -11.68 -19.34 -2.67
C SER A 124 -10.78 -18.11 -2.55
N TYR A 125 -10.68 -17.53 -1.35
CA TYR A 125 -9.92 -16.31 -1.11
C TYR A 125 -8.52 -16.61 -0.54
N GLY A 126 -8.26 -17.84 -0.10
CA GLY A 126 -7.01 -18.21 0.55
C GLY A 126 -6.83 -17.53 1.91
N ALA A 127 -7.94 -17.19 2.58
CA ALA A 127 -7.95 -16.59 3.91
C ALA A 127 -7.87 -17.69 4.99
N VAL A 128 -6.68 -18.29 5.14
CA VAL A 128 -6.42 -19.40 6.05
C VAL A 128 -6.67 -18.99 7.51
N ASP A 129 -7.27 -19.86 8.32
CA ASP A 129 -7.57 -19.58 9.73
C ASP A 129 -8.43 -18.32 9.98
N ILE A 130 -9.24 -17.89 9.01
CA ILE A 130 -10.09 -16.69 9.11
C ILE A 130 -10.89 -16.63 10.43
N VAL A 131 -11.51 -17.73 10.85
CA VAL A 131 -12.29 -17.79 12.09
C VAL A 131 -11.41 -17.51 13.31
N SER A 132 -10.21 -18.10 13.38
CA SER A 132 -9.26 -17.84 14.47
C SER A 132 -8.84 -16.38 14.47
N ARG A 133 -8.49 -15.82 13.32
CA ARG A 133 -8.03 -14.42 13.21
C ARG A 133 -9.11 -13.41 13.57
N VAL A 134 -10.37 -13.68 13.24
CA VAL A 134 -11.50 -12.84 13.68
C VAL A 134 -11.66 -12.91 15.19
N ASN A 135 -11.55 -14.10 15.79
CA ASN A 135 -11.66 -14.26 17.24
C ASN A 135 -10.50 -13.61 17.99
N ASP A 136 -9.27 -13.71 17.47
CA ASP A 136 -8.11 -13.01 18.02
C ASP A 136 -8.36 -11.49 18.05
N TRP A 137 -8.83 -10.92 16.93
CA TRP A 137 -9.18 -9.50 16.84
C TRP A 137 -10.32 -9.11 17.80
N LEU A 138 -11.38 -9.94 17.91
CA LEU A 138 -12.47 -9.70 18.86
C LEU A 138 -11.97 -9.71 20.30
N GLU A 139 -11.13 -10.68 20.67
CA GLU A 139 -10.55 -10.79 22.01
C GLU A 139 -9.69 -9.57 22.36
N GLU A 140 -8.81 -9.16 21.45
CA GLU A 140 -7.98 -7.95 21.60
C GLU A 140 -8.83 -6.69 21.75
N THR A 141 -9.89 -6.56 20.95
CA THR A 141 -10.78 -5.40 20.94
C THR A 141 -11.64 -5.32 22.22
N ILE A 142 -12.09 -6.47 22.74
CA ILE A 142 -12.80 -6.58 24.03
C ILE A 142 -11.85 -6.25 25.18
N ALA A 143 -10.61 -6.79 25.15
CA ALA A 143 -9.60 -6.52 26.17
C ALA A 143 -9.20 -5.04 26.23
N ALA A 144 -9.21 -4.35 25.07
CA ALA A 144 -9.01 -2.90 24.98
C ALA A 144 -10.22 -2.07 25.47
N GLY A 145 -11.34 -2.71 25.80
CA GLY A 145 -12.57 -2.04 26.24
C GLY A 145 -13.34 -1.34 25.12
N LEU A 146 -13.05 -1.65 23.85
CA LEU A 146 -13.70 -1.04 22.69
C LEU A 146 -15.00 -1.76 22.31
N LEU A 147 -15.13 -3.03 22.70
CA LEU A 147 -16.35 -3.84 22.54
C LEU A 147 -16.77 -4.46 23.87
N SER A 148 -18.08 -4.68 24.02
CA SER A 148 -18.62 -5.47 25.13
C SER A 148 -18.26 -6.96 24.98
N PRO A 149 -18.38 -7.80 26.02
CA PRO A 149 -18.20 -9.25 25.88
C PRO A 149 -19.18 -9.83 24.83
N LEU A 150 -18.65 -10.51 23.82
CA LEU A 150 -19.41 -11.05 22.69
C LEU A 150 -19.21 -12.56 22.55
N GLN A 151 -20.14 -13.21 21.85
CA GLN A 151 -19.96 -14.61 21.42
C GLN A 151 -18.97 -14.67 20.26
N PHE A 152 -17.99 -15.57 20.35
CA PHE A 152 -17.00 -15.75 19.29
C PHE A 152 -17.57 -16.41 18.04
N VAL A 153 -16.89 -16.19 16.91
CA VAL A 153 -17.25 -16.72 15.61
C VAL A 153 -16.85 -18.20 15.51
N THR A 154 -17.70 -19.02 14.89
CA THR A 154 -17.46 -20.43 14.58
C THR A 154 -17.41 -20.65 13.07
N ALA A 155 -17.04 -21.85 12.63
CA ALA A 155 -16.95 -22.20 11.21
C ALA A 155 -18.30 -22.19 10.47
N ASP A 156 -19.40 -22.35 11.20
CA ASP A 156 -20.76 -22.39 10.64
C ASP A 156 -21.33 -21.01 10.36
N HIS A 157 -20.71 -19.96 10.91
CA HIS A 157 -21.12 -18.59 10.64
C HIS A 157 -20.74 -18.15 9.22
N SER A 158 -21.59 -17.29 8.68
CA SER A 158 -21.43 -16.71 7.36
C SER A 158 -21.09 -15.23 7.45
N PHE A 159 -20.31 -14.78 6.48
CA PHE A 159 -19.83 -13.41 6.34
C PHE A 159 -20.36 -12.80 5.05
N ASP A 160 -20.70 -11.52 5.08
CA ASP A 160 -20.91 -10.77 3.84
C ASP A 160 -19.56 -10.26 3.35
N VAL A 161 -19.31 -10.34 2.04
CA VAL A 161 -18.00 -10.11 1.43
C VAL A 161 -18.08 -9.08 0.32
N TRP A 162 -17.13 -8.15 0.33
CA TRP A 162 -16.91 -7.14 -0.69
C TRP A 162 -15.65 -7.48 -1.49
N HIS A 163 -15.69 -7.24 -2.80
CA HIS A 163 -14.50 -7.41 -3.65
C HIS A 163 -13.71 -6.13 -3.85
N LYS A 164 -14.22 -4.99 -3.36
CA LYS A 164 -13.62 -3.66 -3.53
C LYS A 164 -13.81 -2.78 -2.30
N VAL A 165 -12.78 -2.04 -1.95
CA VAL A 165 -12.83 -0.88 -1.05
C VAL A 165 -12.09 0.29 -1.69
N TYR A 166 -12.57 1.50 -1.46
CA TYR A 166 -11.97 2.73 -1.93
C TYR A 166 -11.36 3.51 -0.78
N LEU A 167 -10.15 4.03 -0.95
CA LEU A 167 -9.54 4.99 -0.02
C LEU A 167 -9.43 6.35 -0.71
N TYR A 168 -9.86 7.41 -0.05
CA TYR A 168 -9.89 8.77 -0.56
C TYR A 168 -8.84 9.58 0.20
N HIS A 169 -7.81 9.98 -0.53
CA HIS A 169 -6.70 10.75 -0.02
C HIS A 169 -6.93 12.22 -0.32
N ARG A 170 -6.76 13.04 0.70
CA ARG A 170 -6.65 14.49 0.57
C ARG A 170 -5.34 14.86 -0.12
N PRO A 171 -5.25 16.05 -0.76
CA PRO A 171 -3.99 16.57 -1.26
C PRO A 171 -2.90 16.55 -0.18
N LEU A 172 -1.66 16.33 -0.59
CA LEU A 172 -0.53 16.35 0.34
C LEU A 172 -0.30 17.80 0.78
N VAL A 173 -0.13 18.03 2.08
CA VAL A 173 0.02 19.39 2.63
C VAL A 173 1.22 20.15 2.03
N PHE A 174 2.26 19.41 1.62
CA PHE A 174 3.46 19.95 1.00
C PHE A 174 3.42 19.95 -0.55
N ASP A 175 2.33 19.47 -1.14
CA ASP A 175 2.09 19.46 -2.59
C ASP A 175 0.59 19.74 -2.85
N PRO A 176 0.12 20.97 -2.56
CA PRO A 176 -1.30 21.33 -2.63
C PRO A 176 -1.86 21.33 -4.05
N ASP A 177 -0.99 21.46 -5.06
CA ASP A 177 -1.37 21.38 -6.47
C ASP A 177 -1.71 19.94 -6.89
N GLN A 178 -1.33 18.95 -6.08
CA GLN A 178 -1.68 17.56 -6.32
C GLN A 178 -3.17 17.32 -6.06
N GLN A 179 -3.87 16.82 -7.09
CA GLN A 179 -5.28 16.50 -6.98
C GLN A 179 -5.56 15.42 -5.92
N PRO A 180 -6.74 15.46 -5.26
CA PRO A 180 -7.20 14.37 -4.40
C PRO A 180 -7.13 13.04 -5.14
N ARG A 181 -6.68 12.00 -4.44
CA ARG A 181 -6.45 10.67 -5.03
C ARG A 181 -7.44 9.67 -4.47
N ARG A 182 -7.93 8.77 -5.33
CA ARG A 182 -8.70 7.60 -4.91
C ARG A 182 -7.94 6.32 -5.20
N ASP A 183 -7.68 5.53 -4.16
CA ASP A 183 -7.20 4.17 -4.31
C ASP A 183 -8.38 3.21 -4.45
N THR A 184 -8.20 2.18 -5.29
CA THR A 184 -9.13 1.05 -5.38
C THR A 184 -8.39 -0.20 -4.98
N ILE A 185 -8.85 -0.86 -3.92
CA ILE A 185 -8.25 -2.07 -3.38
C ILE A 185 -9.20 -3.22 -3.67
N ARG A 186 -8.70 -4.26 -4.34
CA ARG A 186 -9.47 -5.43 -4.77
C ARG A 186 -9.08 -6.68 -4.01
N ALA A 187 -10.09 -7.45 -3.67
CA ALA A 187 -9.97 -8.78 -3.07
C ALA A 187 -10.96 -9.73 -3.74
N LYS A 188 -10.67 -10.10 -4.99
CA LYS A 188 -11.54 -10.90 -5.85
C LYS A 188 -10.89 -12.26 -6.14
N PRO A 189 -11.50 -13.39 -5.75
CA PRO A 189 -10.98 -14.71 -6.05
C PRO A 189 -11.11 -15.01 -7.54
N ALA A 190 -10.38 -16.04 -8.01
CA ALA A 190 -10.55 -16.54 -9.36
C ALA A 190 -12.00 -17.02 -9.55
N PRO A 191 -12.66 -16.70 -10.67
CA PRO A 191 -14.00 -17.21 -10.93
C PRO A 191 -13.97 -18.73 -11.09
N PRO A 192 -15.02 -19.45 -10.69
CA PRO A 192 -15.10 -20.89 -10.90
C PRO A 192 -15.07 -21.20 -12.39
N VAL A 193 -14.17 -22.10 -12.80
CA VAL A 193 -14.12 -22.60 -14.18
C VAL A 193 -15.20 -23.66 -14.35
N ARG A 194 -16.05 -23.52 -15.38
CA ARG A 194 -16.96 -24.59 -15.77
C ARG A 194 -16.14 -25.80 -16.20
N GLU A 195 -16.49 -26.99 -15.74
CA GLU A 195 -15.76 -28.23 -16.03
C GLU A 195 -15.59 -28.52 -17.54
N SER A 196 -16.47 -27.96 -18.37
CA SER A 196 -16.42 -28.04 -19.84
C SER A 196 -15.55 -26.97 -20.54
N SER A 197 -15.03 -25.99 -19.80
CA SER A 197 -14.22 -24.91 -20.37
C SER A 197 -12.79 -25.38 -20.65
N LYS A 198 -12.33 -25.20 -21.89
CA LYS A 198 -10.91 -25.35 -22.26
C LYS A 198 -10.04 -24.15 -21.88
N ARG A 199 -10.64 -23.06 -21.41
CA ARG A 199 -9.92 -21.85 -20.98
C ARG A 199 -9.58 -21.95 -19.50
N ASP A 200 -8.33 -21.65 -19.17
CA ASP A 200 -7.88 -21.47 -17.78
C ASP A 200 -8.64 -20.31 -17.13
N ALA A 201 -8.96 -20.44 -15.84
CA ALA A 201 -9.53 -19.33 -15.09
C ALA A 201 -8.53 -18.17 -15.06
N PRO A 202 -9.00 -16.92 -15.25
CA PRO A 202 -8.16 -15.79 -14.91
C PRO A 202 -7.80 -15.86 -13.42
N PRO A 203 -6.57 -15.48 -13.04
CA PRO A 203 -6.16 -15.50 -11.64
C PRO A 203 -7.01 -14.52 -10.81
N GLY A 204 -7.14 -14.83 -9.52
CA GLY A 204 -7.74 -13.91 -8.56
C GLY A 204 -6.93 -12.61 -8.47
N THR A 205 -7.61 -11.50 -8.20
CA THR A 205 -7.00 -10.18 -8.01
C THR A 205 -7.01 -9.83 -6.52
N PHE A 206 -5.83 -9.71 -5.94
CA PHE A 206 -5.65 -9.42 -4.52
C PHE A 206 -4.56 -8.36 -4.37
N ASP A 207 -5.00 -7.11 -4.21
CA ASP A 207 -4.11 -5.95 -4.18
C ASP A 207 -3.34 -5.86 -2.85
N THR A 208 -2.21 -5.15 -2.89
CA THR A 208 -1.38 -4.86 -1.71
C THR A 208 -1.68 -3.48 -1.15
N VAL A 209 -1.60 -3.35 0.17
CA VAL A 209 -1.93 -2.15 0.92
C VAL A 209 -0.86 -1.85 1.96
N LEU A 210 -0.73 -0.59 2.32
CA LEU A 210 -0.08 -0.16 3.55
C LEU A 210 -1.14 -0.04 4.66
N PHE A 211 -0.79 -0.49 5.85
CA PHE A 211 -1.59 -0.32 7.06
C PHE A 211 -0.69 0.13 8.22
N LEU A 212 -1.29 0.75 9.23
CA LEU A 212 -0.57 1.20 10.43
C LEU A 212 -0.10 -0.02 11.24
N GLY A 213 1.22 -0.22 11.34
CA GLY A 213 1.79 -1.38 12.02
C GLY A 213 2.64 -1.04 13.25
N ARG A 214 3.22 0.17 13.29
CA ARG A 214 4.12 0.65 14.35
C ARG A 214 3.85 2.13 14.64
N PRO A 215 2.81 2.47 15.42
CA PRO A 215 2.40 3.85 15.67
C PRO A 215 3.45 4.71 16.40
N GLU A 216 4.49 4.11 16.95
CA GLU A 216 5.62 4.78 17.57
C GLU A 216 6.73 5.19 16.59
N GLU A 217 6.75 4.60 15.39
CA GLU A 217 7.71 4.91 14.33
C GLU A 217 7.19 6.05 13.43
N THR A 218 8.07 6.58 12.59
CA THR A 218 7.77 7.68 11.66
C THR A 218 8.01 7.27 10.20
N GLY A 219 7.45 8.06 9.28
CA GLY A 219 7.59 7.86 7.85
C GLY A 219 7.09 6.48 7.40
N ILE A 220 7.81 5.85 6.47
CA ILE A 220 7.43 4.53 5.95
C ILE A 220 7.51 3.42 7.02
N PHE A 221 8.35 3.57 8.05
CA PHE A 221 8.59 2.54 9.06
C PHE A 221 7.44 2.38 10.06
N ARG A 222 6.57 3.40 10.13
CA ARG A 222 5.27 3.36 10.82
C ARG A 222 4.31 2.35 10.19
N TYR A 223 4.47 2.13 8.89
CA TYR A 223 3.56 1.33 8.09
C TYR A 223 4.13 -0.04 7.76
N ARG A 224 3.21 -0.95 7.45
CA ARG A 224 3.52 -2.31 7.05
C ARG A 224 2.72 -2.65 5.81
N ALA A 225 3.31 -3.44 4.91
CA ALA A 225 2.59 -3.94 3.76
C ALA A 225 1.78 -5.19 4.12
N GLY A 226 0.59 -5.30 3.53
CA GLY A 226 -0.26 -6.48 3.58
C GLY A 226 -0.90 -6.73 2.23
N ARG A 227 -1.26 -7.98 1.92
CA ARG A 227 -2.06 -8.32 0.75
C ARG A 227 -3.48 -8.62 1.19
N VAL A 228 -4.45 -7.91 0.64
CA VAL A 228 -5.86 -8.08 1.01
C VAL A 228 -6.41 -9.34 0.38
N ARG A 229 -6.81 -10.31 1.20
CA ARG A 229 -7.43 -11.57 0.72
C ARG A 229 -8.94 -11.52 0.78
N ALA A 230 -9.50 -10.86 1.79
CA ALA A 230 -10.95 -10.70 1.91
C ALA A 230 -11.29 -9.36 2.58
N ILE A 231 -12.41 -8.76 2.18
CA ILE A 231 -13.04 -7.60 2.81
C ILE A 231 -14.44 -8.07 3.22
N PHE A 232 -14.78 -8.04 4.49
CA PHE A 232 -15.97 -8.71 5.01
C PHE A 232 -16.55 -8.02 6.23
N SER A 233 -17.82 -8.26 6.54
CA SER A 233 -18.46 -7.83 7.77
C SER A 233 -18.57 -9.02 8.73
N LEU A 234 -18.65 -8.73 10.02
CA LEU A 234 -18.90 -9.77 11.00
C LEU A 234 -20.26 -10.45 10.76
N PRO A 235 -20.43 -11.71 11.19
CA PRO A 235 -21.73 -12.38 11.12
C PRO A 235 -22.85 -11.57 11.78
N SER A 236 -24.08 -11.79 11.35
CA SER A 236 -25.26 -10.97 11.73
C SER A 236 -25.46 -10.78 13.24
N HIS A 237 -25.10 -11.76 14.07
CA HIS A 237 -25.20 -11.66 15.53
C HIS A 237 -24.19 -10.69 16.17
N LEU A 238 -23.12 -10.33 15.46
CA LEU A 238 -22.10 -9.37 15.88
C LEU A 238 -22.17 -8.04 15.12
N TYR A 239 -22.92 -7.98 14.02
CA TYR A 239 -23.00 -6.80 13.17
C TYR A 239 -23.47 -5.55 13.92
N ASN A 240 -24.42 -5.70 14.85
CA ASN A 240 -24.89 -4.58 15.68
C ASN A 240 -23.83 -4.06 16.66
N SER A 241 -22.83 -4.88 17.00
CA SER A 241 -21.73 -4.49 17.87
C SER A 241 -20.59 -3.84 17.10
N TYR A 242 -20.38 -4.26 15.86
CA TYR A 242 -19.38 -3.68 14.97
C TYR A 242 -19.87 -3.75 13.51
N PRO A 243 -20.44 -2.66 12.98
CA PRO A 243 -21.01 -2.64 11.63
C PRO A 243 -19.96 -2.44 10.54
N ASP A 244 -18.80 -1.91 10.89
CA ASP A 244 -17.75 -1.57 9.93
C ASP A 244 -17.11 -2.83 9.33
N PRO A 245 -16.73 -2.79 8.04
CA PRO A 245 -16.04 -3.88 7.39
C PRO A 245 -14.62 -4.07 7.98
N LEU A 246 -14.23 -5.33 8.01
CA LEU A 246 -12.92 -5.83 8.36
C LEU A 246 -12.19 -6.31 7.10
N VAL A 247 -10.86 -6.37 7.18
CA VAL A 247 -10.01 -6.93 6.14
C VAL A 247 -9.13 -8.03 6.68
N TYR A 248 -9.02 -9.11 5.90
CA TYR A 248 -8.03 -10.15 6.13
C TYR A 248 -6.80 -9.88 5.27
N LEU A 249 -5.63 -9.87 5.91
CA LEU A 249 -4.34 -9.61 5.28
C LEU A 249 -3.40 -10.81 5.37
N ASP A 250 -2.76 -11.16 4.26
CA ASP A 250 -1.47 -11.85 4.28
C ASP A 250 -0.39 -10.80 4.57
N LEU A 251 0.48 -11.04 5.56
CA LEU A 251 1.43 -10.03 6.01
C LEU A 251 2.80 -10.13 5.33
N PHE A 252 3.40 -8.98 5.04
CA PHE A 252 4.81 -8.84 4.70
C PHE A 252 5.58 -8.30 5.90
N ALA A 253 6.87 -8.58 6.06
CA ALA A 253 7.67 -8.08 7.15
C ALA A 253 7.71 -6.54 7.16
N PRO A 254 7.92 -5.91 8.32
CA PRO A 254 8.13 -4.46 8.38
C PRO A 254 9.32 -4.01 7.52
N PHE A 255 9.25 -2.80 6.97
CA PHE A 255 10.34 -2.26 6.16
C PHE A 255 11.62 -2.09 7.00
N PRO A 256 12.78 -2.52 6.50
CA PRO A 256 14.06 -2.28 7.16
C PRO A 256 14.42 -0.79 7.07
N LYS A 257 15.12 -0.28 8.09
CA LYS A 257 15.58 1.12 8.13
C LYS A 257 16.62 1.43 7.05
N SER A 258 17.32 0.41 6.54
CA SER A 258 18.25 0.54 5.43
C SER A 258 17.55 0.39 4.08
N LEU A 259 17.90 1.28 3.14
CA LEU A 259 17.51 1.17 1.73
C LEU A 259 18.37 0.15 1.01
N ALA A 260 17.79 -0.50 -0.01
CA ALA A 260 18.59 -1.29 -0.95
C ALA A 260 19.55 -0.36 -1.70
N VAL A 261 20.86 -0.52 -1.43
CA VAL A 261 21.94 0.36 -1.94
C VAL A 261 21.91 0.49 -3.46
N SER A 262 21.53 -0.57 -4.17
CA SER A 262 21.56 -0.62 -5.63
C SER A 262 20.51 0.25 -6.31
N HIS A 263 19.36 0.52 -5.65
CA HIS A 263 18.19 1.10 -6.32
C HIS A 263 17.47 2.19 -5.50
N GLY A 264 17.85 2.41 -4.25
CA GLY A 264 17.23 3.43 -3.40
C GLY A 264 15.75 3.15 -3.09
N VAL A 265 15.31 1.89 -3.16
CA VAL A 265 13.94 1.48 -2.82
C VAL A 265 13.91 0.70 -1.50
N TYR A 266 12.79 0.76 -0.80
CA TYR A 266 12.56 -0.09 0.36
C TYR A 266 12.27 -1.52 -0.12
N THR A 267 12.79 -2.49 0.62
CA THR A 267 12.46 -3.91 0.44
C THR A 267 11.61 -4.40 1.58
N THR A 268 10.81 -5.43 1.34
CA THR A 268 10.15 -6.21 2.37
C THR A 268 10.23 -7.68 1.99
N GLU A 269 9.97 -8.56 2.95
CA GLU A 269 9.90 -9.99 2.72
C GLU A 269 8.55 -10.51 3.18
N ARG A 270 8.23 -11.74 2.83
CA ARG A 270 7.03 -12.40 3.35
C ARG A 270 7.19 -12.65 4.86
N ASP A 271 6.19 -12.29 5.66
CA ASP A 271 6.24 -12.61 7.09
C ASP A 271 5.78 -14.05 7.33
N GLU A 272 6.72 -14.91 7.67
CA GLU A 272 6.47 -16.32 7.94
C GLU A 272 6.93 -16.70 9.35
N TYR A 273 6.10 -17.49 10.02
CA TYR A 273 6.46 -18.12 11.28
C TYR A 273 6.29 -19.62 11.16
N ARG A 274 7.39 -20.36 11.34
CA ARG A 274 7.44 -21.83 11.21
C ARG A 274 6.93 -22.35 9.86
N GLY A 275 7.20 -21.61 8.78
CA GLY A 275 6.78 -21.96 7.41
C GLY A 275 5.31 -21.62 7.10
N THR A 276 4.57 -21.05 8.05
CA THR A 276 3.21 -20.56 7.83
C THR A 276 3.24 -19.05 7.67
N ARG A 277 2.54 -18.54 6.66
CA ARG A 277 2.33 -17.11 6.45
C ARG A 277 1.61 -16.52 7.65
N ARG A 278 2.11 -15.41 8.18
CA ARG A 278 1.38 -14.66 9.19
C ARG A 278 0.28 -13.85 8.53
N THR A 279 -0.85 -13.83 9.21
CA THR A 279 -2.09 -13.23 8.73
C THR A 279 -2.74 -12.45 9.85
N LEU A 280 -3.54 -11.46 9.49
CA LEU A 280 -4.17 -10.53 10.44
C LEU A 280 -5.55 -10.13 9.96
N VAL A 281 -6.46 -9.88 10.90
CA VAL A 281 -7.73 -9.19 10.66
C VAL A 281 -7.66 -7.82 11.31
N ILE A 282 -7.97 -6.76 10.54
CA ILE A 282 -8.02 -5.38 11.04
C ILE A 282 -9.26 -4.66 10.48
N PRO A 283 -9.68 -3.55 11.11
CA PRO A 283 -10.64 -2.62 10.53
C PRO A 283 -10.18 -2.09 9.17
N VAL A 284 -11.12 -1.87 8.24
CA VAL A 284 -10.83 -1.15 6.98
C VAL A 284 -10.21 0.23 7.26
N ALA A 285 -10.66 0.91 8.32
CA ALA A 285 -10.15 2.22 8.74
C ALA A 285 -8.63 2.23 9.05
N TRP A 286 -7.98 1.08 9.22
CA TRP A 286 -6.54 1.00 9.48
C TRP A 286 -5.72 0.87 8.19
N LEU A 287 -6.38 0.73 7.03
CA LEU A 287 -5.73 0.79 5.73
C LEU A 287 -5.44 2.23 5.37
N VAL A 288 -4.19 2.51 5.00
CA VAL A 288 -3.75 3.89 4.77
C VAL A 288 -3.43 4.22 3.33
N SER A 289 -3.12 3.23 2.48
CA SER A 289 -2.99 3.42 1.02
C SER A 289 -2.88 2.09 0.29
N ALA A 290 -3.29 2.03 -0.97
CA ALA A 290 -2.86 0.97 -1.88
C ALA A 290 -1.37 1.13 -2.21
N CYS A 291 -0.65 0.01 -2.22
CA CYS A 291 0.77 -0.01 -2.60
C CYS A 291 1.05 -1.06 -3.68
N HIS A 292 2.24 -0.97 -4.26
CA HIS A 292 2.71 -1.91 -5.26
C HIS A 292 3.97 -2.61 -4.77
N LEU A 293 3.88 -3.93 -4.57
CA LEU A 293 5.01 -4.80 -4.29
C LEU A 293 5.44 -5.53 -5.55
N ALA A 294 6.69 -5.35 -5.97
CA ALA A 294 7.29 -6.07 -7.08
C ALA A 294 8.20 -7.19 -6.55
N PRO A 295 8.06 -8.45 -6.98
CA PRO A 295 9.00 -9.51 -6.62
C PRO A 295 10.45 -9.15 -6.98
N VAL A 296 11.40 -9.58 -6.15
CA VAL A 296 12.82 -9.54 -6.54
C VAL A 296 13.07 -10.65 -7.55
N PHE A 297 13.04 -10.33 -8.84
CA PHE A 297 13.08 -11.35 -9.91
C PHE A 297 14.37 -12.20 -9.92
N GLY A 298 15.50 -11.65 -9.45
CA GLY A 298 16.77 -12.37 -9.37
C GLY A 298 16.79 -13.58 -8.41
N GLN A 299 15.73 -13.79 -7.62
CA GLN A 299 15.62 -14.95 -6.73
C GLN A 299 15.04 -16.21 -7.43
N PHE A 300 14.52 -16.06 -8.64
CA PHE A 300 13.88 -17.17 -9.38
C PHE A 300 14.88 -17.87 -10.32
N PRO A 301 14.73 -19.19 -10.55
CA PRO A 301 15.43 -19.89 -11.61
C PRO A 301 15.15 -19.28 -12.99
N HIS A 302 16.09 -19.45 -13.93
CA HIS A 302 15.98 -18.90 -15.30
C HIS A 302 14.74 -19.40 -16.05
N ASP A 303 14.27 -20.62 -15.77
CA ASP A 303 13.13 -21.28 -16.39
C ASP A 303 11.83 -21.18 -15.57
N PHE A 304 11.77 -20.26 -14.60
CA PHE A 304 10.59 -20.12 -13.75
C PHE A 304 9.34 -19.71 -14.56
N PRO A 305 8.23 -20.49 -14.50
CA PRO A 305 7.04 -20.22 -15.32
C PRO A 305 6.14 -19.15 -14.66
N PHE A 306 6.52 -17.88 -14.82
CA PHE A 306 5.85 -16.72 -14.22
C PHE A 306 4.34 -16.66 -14.51
N GLU A 307 3.91 -17.05 -15.71
CA GLU A 307 2.51 -16.96 -16.15
C GLU A 307 1.54 -17.84 -15.34
N ARG A 308 2.06 -18.88 -14.67
CA ARG A 308 1.24 -19.88 -13.96
C ARG A 308 1.21 -19.68 -12.45
N HIS A 309 1.93 -18.69 -11.94
CA HIS A 309 2.15 -18.53 -10.52
C HIS A 309 1.72 -17.15 -10.03
N ASP A 310 1.04 -17.14 -8.89
CA ASP A 310 0.81 -15.94 -8.13
C ASP A 310 2.13 -15.51 -7.48
N LEU A 311 2.78 -14.48 -8.05
CA LEU A 311 4.12 -14.06 -7.66
C LEU A 311 4.20 -13.58 -6.21
N LEU A 312 3.13 -12.98 -5.68
CA LEU A 312 3.03 -12.63 -4.26
C LEU A 312 2.92 -13.88 -3.35
N SER A 313 2.51 -15.01 -3.93
CA SER A 313 2.44 -16.30 -3.24
C SER A 313 3.78 -17.06 -3.22
N VAL A 314 4.58 -16.95 -4.28
CA VAL A 314 5.82 -17.74 -4.42
C VAL A 314 7.11 -16.97 -4.06
N SER A 315 7.10 -15.65 -4.20
CA SER A 315 8.26 -14.80 -3.93
C SER A 315 8.54 -14.68 -2.43
N LYS A 316 9.82 -14.63 -2.05
CA LYS A 316 10.23 -14.40 -0.65
C LYS A 316 10.47 -12.92 -0.37
N GLN A 317 11.03 -12.20 -1.34
CA GLN A 317 11.41 -10.79 -1.21
C GLN A 317 10.73 -9.91 -2.25
N PHE A 318 10.46 -8.66 -1.86
CA PHE A 318 9.73 -7.70 -2.67
C PHE A 318 10.35 -6.31 -2.56
N PHE A 319 10.35 -5.58 -3.66
CA PHE A 319 10.57 -4.15 -3.69
C PHE A 319 9.24 -3.42 -3.48
N PHE A 320 9.25 -2.43 -2.59
CA PHE A 320 8.17 -1.46 -2.48
C PHE A 320 8.36 -0.38 -3.56
N ASN A 321 7.53 -0.46 -4.59
CA ASN A 321 7.57 0.45 -5.72
C ASN A 321 6.86 1.76 -5.37
N HIS A 322 7.57 2.65 -4.67
CA HIS A 322 7.06 4.00 -4.38
C HIS A 322 6.92 4.89 -5.62
N TYR A 323 7.40 4.46 -6.79
CA TYR A 323 7.21 5.13 -8.07
C TYR A 323 5.90 4.74 -8.78
N SER A 324 5.06 3.91 -8.15
CA SER A 324 3.80 3.45 -8.76
C SER A 324 2.85 4.58 -9.12
N ASN A 325 2.96 5.72 -8.44
CA ASN A 325 2.21 6.94 -8.72
C ASN A 325 2.86 8.14 -8.03
N HIS A 326 2.50 9.34 -8.47
CA HIS A 326 3.04 10.59 -7.96
C HIS A 326 2.78 10.83 -6.46
N PHE A 327 1.63 10.40 -5.93
CA PHE A 327 1.27 10.58 -4.52
C PHE A 327 2.21 9.81 -3.58
N ILE A 328 2.40 8.50 -3.83
CA ILE A 328 3.32 7.68 -3.01
C ILE A 328 4.75 8.16 -3.17
N PHE A 329 5.15 8.56 -4.37
CA PHE A 329 6.47 9.11 -4.61
C PHE A 329 6.70 10.38 -3.79
N GLY A 330 5.79 11.36 -3.89
CA GLY A 330 5.87 12.63 -3.16
C GLY A 330 5.89 12.43 -1.65
N LEU A 331 5.04 11.53 -1.14
CA LEU A 331 4.98 11.16 0.26
C LEU A 331 6.27 10.52 0.79
N VAL A 332 6.79 9.52 0.08
CA VAL A 332 8.03 8.84 0.49
C VAL A 332 9.23 9.79 0.44
N GLU A 333 9.31 10.64 -0.58
CA GLU A 333 10.34 11.67 -0.67
C GLU A 333 10.23 12.70 0.45
N HIS A 334 9.01 13.09 0.83
CA HIS A 334 8.80 13.97 1.96
C HIS A 334 9.29 13.33 3.26
N TRP A 335 8.90 12.08 3.55
CA TRP A 335 9.36 11.35 4.73
C TRP A 335 10.89 11.28 4.80
N ARG A 336 11.55 10.96 3.69
CA ARG A 336 13.03 10.94 3.61
C ARG A 336 13.66 12.29 3.92
N ARG A 337 13.09 13.39 3.41
CA ARG A 337 13.60 14.74 3.67
C ARG A 337 13.43 15.14 5.13
N VAL A 338 12.29 14.80 5.74
CA VAL A 338 12.03 15.07 7.16
C VAL A 338 13.03 14.29 8.03
N GLU A 339 13.24 13.01 7.74
CA GLU A 339 14.19 12.16 8.44
C GLU A 339 15.63 12.67 8.28
N ALA A 340 16.07 12.99 7.07
CA ALA A 340 17.41 13.53 6.82
C ALA A 340 17.66 14.87 7.56
N LYS A 341 16.65 15.75 7.64
CA LYS A 341 16.73 16.98 8.43
C LYS A 341 16.84 16.68 9.93
N ALA A 342 16.08 15.72 10.44
CA ALA A 342 16.15 15.31 11.84
C ALA A 342 17.54 14.74 12.18
N ASP A 343 18.11 13.92 11.31
CA ASP A 343 19.46 13.36 11.47
C ASP A 343 20.54 14.44 11.43
N GLN A 344 20.44 15.39 10.50
CA GLN A 344 21.36 16.54 10.45
C GLN A 344 21.27 17.38 11.72
N ALA A 345 20.06 17.67 12.21
CA ALA A 345 19.87 18.41 13.45
C ALA A 345 20.45 17.66 14.66
N LYS A 346 20.31 16.33 14.69
CA LYS A 346 20.88 15.47 15.73
C LYS A 346 22.41 15.48 15.71
N VAL A 347 23.02 15.36 14.53
CA VAL A 347 24.48 15.45 14.35
C VAL A 347 25.00 16.82 14.74
N ALA A 348 24.33 17.90 14.35
CA ALA A 348 24.69 19.27 14.72
C ALA A 348 24.68 19.45 16.24
N ARG A 349 23.63 18.96 16.92
CA ARG A 349 23.51 18.99 18.39
C ARG A 349 24.60 18.18 19.08
N LEU A 350 24.95 17.01 18.55
CA LEU A 350 26.05 16.19 19.08
C LEU A 350 27.39 16.91 18.98
N ARG A 351 27.63 17.67 17.89
CA ARG A 351 28.83 18.50 17.72
C ARG A 351 28.86 19.64 18.73
N GLU A 352 27.75 20.37 18.88
CA GLU A 352 27.62 21.44 19.88
C GLU A 352 27.91 20.96 21.30
N ILE A 353 27.32 19.83 21.71
CA ILE A 353 27.58 19.23 23.04
C ILE A 353 29.06 18.84 23.21
N ALA A 354 29.70 18.35 22.14
CA ALA A 354 31.12 18.01 22.18
C ALA A 354 32.00 19.25 22.33
N ASP A 355 31.67 20.33 21.61
CA ASP A 355 32.38 21.60 21.68
C ASP A 355 32.18 22.26 23.06
N GLU A 356 30.97 22.28 23.60
CA GLU A 356 30.70 22.74 24.97
C GLU A 356 31.48 21.93 26.01
N ALA A 357 31.58 20.61 25.82
CA ALA A 357 32.30 19.74 26.74
C ALA A 357 33.81 19.99 26.72
N ALA A 358 34.35 20.40 25.56
CA ALA A 358 35.75 20.79 25.41
C ALA A 358 36.05 22.14 26.10
N HIS A 359 35.10 23.07 26.09
CA HIS A 359 35.23 24.40 26.71
C HIS A 359 34.83 24.45 28.19
N ALA A 360 34.22 23.38 28.71
CA ALA A 360 33.74 23.31 30.09
C ALA A 360 34.89 23.34 31.12
N ARG A 361 34.98 24.44 31.88
CA ARG A 361 36.01 24.64 32.92
C ARG A 361 35.79 23.80 34.19
N SER A 362 34.55 23.40 34.48
CA SER A 362 34.19 22.61 35.67
C SER A 362 34.02 21.13 35.34
N LYS A 363 34.59 20.27 36.20
CA LYS A 363 34.42 18.81 36.14
C LYS A 363 32.95 18.39 36.16
N ALA A 364 32.10 19.11 36.91
CA ALA A 364 30.66 18.81 37.00
C ALA A 364 29.93 19.08 35.67
N SER A 365 30.25 20.20 35.00
CA SER A 365 29.66 20.55 33.70
C SER A 365 30.06 19.54 32.61
N ARG A 366 31.34 19.13 32.59
CA ARG A 366 31.82 18.12 31.65
C ARG A 366 31.15 16.76 31.85
N VAL A 367 30.91 16.34 33.09
CA VAL A 367 30.20 15.08 33.39
C VAL A 367 28.76 15.12 32.88
N ARG A 368 28.04 16.24 33.06
CA ARG A 368 26.67 16.41 32.55
C ARG A 368 26.59 16.33 31.01
N LEU A 369 27.52 16.98 30.32
CA LEU A 369 27.56 16.98 28.85
C LEU A 369 27.90 15.60 28.28
N VAL A 370 28.80 14.85 28.93
CA VAL A 370 29.10 13.45 28.56
C VAL A 370 27.87 12.55 28.77
N GLN A 371 27.10 12.76 29.85
CA GLN A 371 25.85 12.01 30.07
C GLN A 371 24.79 12.36 29.02
N ALA A 372 24.65 13.64 28.65
CA ALA A 372 23.74 14.07 27.60
C ALA A 372 24.11 13.46 26.23
N ARG A 373 25.40 13.47 25.88
CA ARG A 373 25.92 12.81 24.67
C ARG A 373 25.62 11.32 24.65
N ARG A 374 25.92 10.61 25.75
CA ARG A 374 25.62 9.15 25.87
C ARG A 374 24.14 8.82 25.81
N LYS A 375 23.27 9.75 26.23
CA LYS A 375 21.82 9.59 26.08
C LYS A 375 21.45 9.70 24.60
N LEU A 376 21.89 10.76 23.92
CA LEU A 376 21.65 10.96 22.48
C LEU A 376 22.23 9.86 21.59
N GLU A 377 23.42 9.33 21.92
CA GLU A 377 24.05 8.21 21.21
C GLU A 377 23.28 6.90 21.41
N ARG A 378 22.75 6.64 22.61
CA ARG A 378 21.85 5.49 22.84
C ARG A 378 20.55 5.63 22.06
N ASP A 379 19.99 6.84 22.04
CA ASP A 379 18.81 7.16 21.23
C ASP A 379 19.13 7.11 19.72
N ALA A 380 20.41 7.04 19.30
CA ALA A 380 20.83 6.87 17.90
C ALA A 380 21.14 5.41 17.54
N GLY A 381 21.72 4.65 18.45
CA GLY A 381 22.07 3.23 18.23
C GLY A 381 20.87 2.30 18.12
N ASN A 382 19.68 2.72 18.53
CA ASN A 382 18.42 1.99 18.29
C ASN A 382 17.81 2.23 16.89
N ILE A 383 18.51 2.97 16.01
CA ILE A 383 18.04 3.33 14.65
C ILE A 383 18.85 2.62 13.55
N GLN A 384 20.02 2.05 13.86
CA GLN A 384 20.81 1.22 12.95
C GLN A 384 20.45 -0.25 13.11
#